data_AF-A0A2S3H6U9-F1
#
_entry.id   AF-A0A2S3H6U9-F1
#
_cell.length_a   1.000
_cell.length_b   1.000
_cell.length_c   1.000
_cell.angle_alpha   90.00
_cell.angle_beta   90.00
_cell.angle_gamma   90.00
#
_symmetry.space_group_name_H-M   'P 1'
#
loop_
_entity.id
_entity.type
_entity.pdbx_description
1 polymer ?
#
loop_
_entity_poly.entity_id
_entity_poly.type
_entity_poly.pdbx_seq_one_letter_code
_entity_poly.pdbx_strand_id
1 'polypeptide(L)'
;MEAEIRAEFESSGFSIGGAGPEDAAQILPTLMSYCINYKMSPADLVSNWEVYYLNRQLDGLKLEKSYLDGFLSHLQNEVKERLIEEEANLHIYSSNDVDMLLNNSHADEAAFLDTPGSKQEKPPGESSNTELTPKTSDRPSSSRVTKTNGDRITPFATRVNKFTQQYVLNADNAASMSSKHEGETTEDELIRRIQPSQRCSLQVQRSQPEPGCRFMYDRMEDRFNYLKDRIRKSATLFSASGLCGEPADATLASEEKMFAVGMVTCDGEGRLNEKSILLQGSVEHSRGERVRLDLKDLDHFSLFPGQVVGIEGHNPSGHCFVASELIDSIPVSVDAQLPSAKKQSVDNGSHHQNSDAGTQSRALSSVIAAGPYTTTDNLLFEPLQELLSYACRKQPQLLILMGPFIDSDHPDIKKGTVDQSFHDIFYSEVLRKIQDFTQYLGHTVRVILIPSVRDAHHDFVFPQPAFDLNLPEDITHQISSLANPSLFSSNQIHFGCCTVDILKQISGEEISRKPPGGKPGDRIGRLATHILKQQSYYPLYPPAAGVPLDFALAKEALEISSTPDVLLLPSDLAPFVKVLSLGEGNDDQKQFICLNPGRLAKGIGGGTFVELYYNEDTSRTNASIIRI
;
A
#
# COMPACT_ATOMS: atom_id res chain seq x y z
N MET A 1 14.30 -9.65 27.28
CA MET A 1 13.90 -8.24 27.46
C MET A 1 15.01 -7.24 27.12
N GLU A 2 15.99 -6.83 27.96
CA GLU A 2 16.98 -5.82 27.50
C GLU A 2 17.76 -6.22 26.23
N ALA A 3 18.27 -7.45 26.18
CA ALA A 3 18.97 -7.99 24.99
C ALA A 3 18.03 -8.15 23.76
N GLU A 4 16.73 -8.27 24.00
CA GLU A 4 15.68 -8.46 23.00
C GLU A 4 15.26 -7.11 22.42
N ILE A 5 15.10 -6.09 23.28
CA ILE A 5 14.95 -4.67 22.89
C ILE A 5 16.15 -4.26 22.03
N ARG A 6 17.39 -4.56 22.45
CA ARG A 6 18.58 -4.28 21.63
C ARG A 6 18.50 -4.96 20.26
N ALA A 7 18.18 -6.26 20.22
CA ALA A 7 18.09 -7.00 18.96
C ALA A 7 17.01 -6.46 18.01
N GLU A 8 15.85 -6.05 18.54
CA GLU A 8 14.78 -5.43 17.75
C GLU A 8 15.21 -4.07 17.18
N PHE A 9 15.77 -3.17 18.01
CA PHE A 9 16.31 -1.86 17.56
C PHE A 9 17.39 -2.03 16.48
N GLU A 10 18.34 -2.95 16.68
CA GLU A 10 19.38 -3.28 15.70
C GLU A 10 18.78 -3.88 14.41
N SER A 11 17.71 -4.68 14.51
CA SER A 11 17.02 -5.25 13.34
C SER A 11 16.23 -4.22 12.52
N SER A 12 15.72 -3.17 13.17
CA SER A 12 15.16 -1.97 12.54
C SER A 12 16.22 -0.95 12.09
N GLY A 13 17.51 -1.27 12.25
CA GLY A 13 18.62 -0.44 11.77
C GLY A 13 19.03 0.71 12.69
N PHE A 14 18.49 0.79 13.90
CA PHE A 14 18.87 1.81 14.89
C PHE A 14 20.00 1.33 15.80
N SER A 15 20.93 2.23 16.12
CA SER A 15 21.98 2.02 17.12
C SER A 15 21.61 2.68 18.45
N ILE A 16 21.85 1.98 19.57
CA ILE A 16 21.51 2.47 20.92
C ILE A 16 22.76 3.08 21.57
N GLY A 17 22.68 4.35 21.96
CA GLY A 17 23.79 5.11 22.53
C GLY A 17 24.62 5.87 21.48
N GLY A 18 25.38 6.87 21.95
CA GLY A 18 26.25 7.66 21.11
C GLY A 18 27.54 6.93 20.73
N ALA A 19 28.64 7.67 20.56
CA ALA A 19 29.93 7.11 20.14
C ALA A 19 30.66 6.28 21.22
N GLY A 20 29.97 5.82 22.28
CA GLY A 20 30.56 5.06 23.38
C GLY A 20 29.60 4.02 23.98
N PRO A 21 30.10 2.85 24.43
CA PRO A 21 29.27 1.75 24.94
C PRO A 21 28.60 2.04 26.30
N GLU A 22 29.00 3.10 27.00
CA GLU A 22 28.47 3.46 28.33
C GLU A 22 27.05 4.06 28.27
N ASP A 23 26.67 4.71 27.16
CA ASP A 23 25.33 5.29 27.00
C ASP A 23 24.25 4.20 26.89
N ALA A 24 24.54 3.13 26.15
CA ALA A 24 23.62 2.01 25.94
C ALA A 24 23.21 1.33 27.27
N ALA A 25 24.11 1.31 28.25
CA ALA A 25 23.87 0.75 29.59
C ALA A 25 22.90 1.60 30.45
N GLN A 26 22.68 2.87 30.10
CA GLN A 26 21.69 3.73 30.79
C GLN A 26 20.35 3.78 30.04
N ILE A 27 20.38 3.62 28.72
CA ILE A 27 19.18 3.68 27.86
C ILE A 27 18.35 2.40 27.98
N LEU A 28 18.98 1.22 27.92
CA LEU A 28 18.27 -0.07 27.90
C LEU A 28 17.40 -0.35 29.14
N PRO A 29 17.86 -0.09 30.39
CA PRO A 29 17.00 -0.22 31.57
C PRO A 29 15.80 0.73 31.54
N THR A 30 15.98 1.93 30.98
CA THR A 30 14.91 2.93 30.82
C THR A 30 13.85 2.45 29.83
N LEU A 31 14.26 1.92 28.67
CA LEU A 31 13.35 1.30 27.69
C LEU A 31 12.62 0.08 28.26
N MET A 32 13.32 -0.78 29.03
CA MET A 32 12.69 -1.91 29.70
C MET A 32 11.62 -1.45 30.70
N SER A 33 11.85 -0.34 31.41
CA SER A 33 10.83 0.27 32.27
C SER A 33 9.58 0.72 31.48
N TYR A 34 9.73 1.19 30.24
CA TYR A 34 8.60 1.59 29.40
C TYR A 34 7.80 0.36 28.94
N CYS A 35 8.46 -0.72 28.52
CA CYS A 35 7.81 -2.00 28.22
C CYS A 35 6.97 -2.53 29.39
N ILE A 36 7.51 -2.47 30.62
CA ILE A 36 6.83 -2.93 31.83
C ILE A 36 5.65 -2.00 32.17
N ASN A 37 5.87 -0.68 32.22
CA ASN A 37 4.86 0.29 32.66
C ASN A 37 3.67 0.38 31.70
N TYR A 38 3.90 0.24 30.40
CA TYR A 38 2.86 0.34 29.36
C TYR A 38 2.45 -1.02 28.77
N LYS A 39 2.87 -2.15 29.38
CA LYS A 39 2.54 -3.53 28.98
C LYS A 39 2.76 -3.81 27.48
N MET A 40 3.84 -3.30 26.91
CA MET A 40 4.15 -3.39 25.47
C MET A 40 5.36 -4.31 25.23
N SER A 41 5.33 -5.08 24.14
CA SER A 41 6.46 -5.95 23.78
C SER A 41 7.66 -5.14 23.28
N PRO A 42 8.88 -5.72 23.24
CA PRO A 42 10.05 -5.09 22.63
C PRO A 42 9.82 -4.64 21.18
N ALA A 43 9.09 -5.43 20.39
CA ALA A 43 8.75 -5.09 19.01
C ALA A 43 7.77 -3.90 18.93
N ASP A 44 6.71 -3.89 19.75
CA ASP A 44 5.75 -2.77 19.75
C ASP A 44 6.42 -1.46 20.25
N LEU A 45 7.38 -1.55 21.17
CA LEU A 45 8.20 -0.41 21.61
C LEU A 45 9.06 0.14 20.47
N VAL A 46 9.67 -0.72 19.66
CA VAL A 46 10.47 -0.30 18.48
C VAL A 46 9.58 0.31 17.41
N SER A 47 8.41 -0.25 17.13
CA SER A 47 7.44 0.37 16.20
C SER A 47 6.95 1.75 16.69
N ASN A 48 6.73 1.91 18.00
CA ASN A 48 6.44 3.23 18.58
C ASN A 48 7.64 4.19 18.46
N TRP A 49 8.87 3.70 18.64
CA TRP A 49 10.07 4.51 18.42
C TRP A 49 10.22 4.94 16.96
N GLU A 50 9.97 4.06 15.99
CA GLU A 50 9.96 4.39 14.57
C GLU A 50 8.96 5.50 14.24
N VAL A 51 7.73 5.40 14.77
CA VAL A 51 6.70 6.44 14.64
C VAL A 51 7.15 7.77 15.26
N TYR A 52 7.69 7.75 16.48
CA TYR A 52 8.22 8.94 17.15
C TYR A 52 9.36 9.60 16.37
N TYR A 53 10.34 8.80 15.94
CA TYR A 53 11.52 9.22 15.18
C TYR A 53 11.12 9.88 13.86
N LEU A 54 10.17 9.27 13.13
CA LEU A 54 9.60 9.83 11.90
C LEU A 54 8.85 11.14 12.15
N ASN A 55 7.98 11.18 13.16
CA ASN A 55 7.16 12.36 13.50
C ASN A 55 7.98 13.55 13.98
N ARG A 56 9.12 13.31 14.64
CA ARG A 56 10.04 14.36 15.13
C ARG A 56 11.13 14.74 14.13
N GLN A 57 11.21 14.06 12.98
CA GLN A 57 12.25 14.28 11.96
C GLN A 57 13.68 14.23 12.53
N LEU A 58 13.95 13.31 13.46
CA LEU A 58 15.27 13.20 14.08
C LEU A 58 16.33 12.77 13.04
N ASP A 59 17.55 13.28 13.18
CA ASP A 59 18.63 13.03 12.23
C ASP A 59 19.54 11.89 12.69
N GLY A 60 19.64 10.86 11.83
CA GLY A 60 20.52 9.71 12.02
C GLY A 60 19.88 8.55 12.80
N LEU A 61 20.24 7.31 12.43
CA LEU A 61 19.70 6.08 13.01
C LEU A 61 20.28 5.77 14.41
N LYS A 62 20.10 6.69 15.35
CA LYS A 62 20.64 6.66 16.71
C LYS A 62 19.55 6.96 17.74
N LEU A 63 19.47 6.10 18.76
CA LEU A 63 18.72 6.37 19.97
C LEU A 63 19.65 6.99 21.01
N GLU A 64 19.49 8.28 21.25
CA GLU A 64 20.22 9.04 22.28
C GLU A 64 19.36 9.30 23.52
N LYS A 65 20.02 9.45 24.68
CA LYS A 65 19.36 9.70 25.97
C LYS A 65 18.51 10.98 25.99
N SER A 66 18.90 11.98 25.20
CA SER A 66 18.20 13.25 24.97
C SER A 66 16.77 13.09 24.45
N TYR A 67 16.46 11.98 23.77
CA TYR A 67 15.15 11.76 23.16
C TYR A 67 14.17 10.99 24.06
N LEU A 68 14.63 10.38 25.15
CA LEU A 68 13.82 9.47 25.97
C LEU A 68 12.62 10.16 26.65
N ASP A 69 12.78 11.38 27.16
CA ASP A 69 11.68 12.12 27.81
C ASP A 69 10.58 12.51 26.80
N GLY A 70 10.98 12.89 25.59
CA GLY A 70 10.05 13.19 24.49
C GLY A 70 9.36 11.93 23.95
N PHE A 71 10.08 10.81 23.89
CA PHE A 71 9.51 9.51 23.52
C PHE A 71 8.52 8.99 24.56
N LEU A 72 8.83 9.12 25.86
CA LEU A 72 7.91 8.82 26.95
C LEU A 72 6.61 9.62 26.84
N SER A 73 6.72 10.91 26.51
CA SER A 73 5.55 11.79 26.28
C SER A 73 4.70 11.33 25.08
N HIS A 74 5.31 10.76 24.04
CA HIS A 74 4.59 10.16 22.91
C HIS A 74 3.88 8.86 23.31
N LEU A 75 4.55 7.95 24.01
CA LEU A 75 3.94 6.71 24.54
C LEU A 75 2.73 7.00 25.45
N GLN A 76 2.82 8.06 26.27
CA GLN A 76 1.71 8.49 27.13
C GLN A 76 0.49 8.98 26.32
N ASN A 77 0.71 9.70 25.20
CA ASN A 77 -0.37 10.14 24.33
C ASN A 77 -0.98 8.96 23.55
N GLU A 78 -0.17 8.05 23.02
CA GLU A 78 -0.58 6.78 22.39
C GLU A 78 -1.49 5.93 23.29
N VAL A 79 -1.12 5.78 24.57
CA VAL A 79 -1.93 5.04 25.55
C VAL A 79 -3.21 5.81 25.91
N LYS A 80 -3.14 7.14 25.99
CA LYS A 80 -4.31 7.99 26.25
C LYS A 80 -5.33 7.95 25.11
N GLU A 81 -4.90 8.00 23.86
CA GLU A 81 -5.81 7.93 22.71
C GLU A 81 -6.47 6.56 22.61
N ARG A 82 -5.73 5.46 22.82
CA ARG A 82 -6.33 4.11 22.90
C ARG A 82 -7.41 3.98 23.98
N LEU A 83 -7.20 4.56 25.17
CA LEU A 83 -8.23 4.57 26.22
C LEU A 83 -9.47 5.38 25.84
N ILE A 84 -9.30 6.49 25.10
CA ILE A 84 -10.43 7.31 24.61
C ILE A 84 -11.19 6.57 23.50
N GLU A 85 -10.51 5.83 22.61
CA GLU A 85 -11.14 5.00 21.59
C GLU A 85 -11.88 3.80 22.20
N GLU A 86 -11.38 3.19 23.27
CA GLU A 86 -12.10 2.17 24.05
C GLU A 86 -13.38 2.75 24.70
N GLU A 87 -13.31 3.94 25.32
CA GLU A 87 -14.48 4.60 25.91
C GLU A 87 -15.53 5.04 24.87
N ALA A 88 -15.11 5.46 23.67
CA ALA A 88 -16.00 5.90 22.60
C ALA A 88 -16.94 4.79 22.07
N ASN A 89 -16.61 3.52 22.30
CA ASN A 89 -17.43 2.37 21.92
C ASN A 89 -18.57 2.06 22.92
N LEU A 90 -18.65 2.78 24.05
CA LEU A 90 -19.76 2.66 25.01
C LEU A 90 -20.83 3.72 24.76
N HIS A 91 -21.76 3.43 23.85
CA HIS A 91 -22.98 4.23 23.70
C HIS A 91 -23.84 4.16 24.97
N ILE A 92 -23.75 5.20 25.79
CA ILE A 92 -24.70 5.46 26.88
C ILE A 92 -25.96 6.06 26.26
N TYR A 93 -27.02 5.26 26.13
CA TYR A 93 -28.35 5.75 25.75
C TYR A 93 -28.84 6.80 26.76
N SER A 94 -29.28 7.94 26.26
CA SER A 94 -30.00 8.94 27.06
C SER A 94 -31.46 8.53 27.22
N SER A 95 -32.16 9.12 28.19
CA SER A 95 -33.60 8.88 28.38
C SER A 95 -34.44 9.18 27.14
N ASN A 96 -33.98 10.09 26.27
CA ASN A 96 -34.70 10.50 25.07
C ASN A 96 -34.64 9.45 23.95
N ASP A 97 -33.62 8.59 23.95
CA ASP A 97 -33.45 7.54 22.94
C ASP A 97 -34.46 6.39 23.14
N VAL A 98 -34.97 6.23 24.37
CA VAL A 98 -35.98 5.23 24.74
C VAL A 98 -37.38 5.64 24.27
N ASP A 99 -37.70 6.94 24.30
CA ASP A 99 -39.02 7.46 23.88
C ASP A 99 -39.27 7.33 22.37
N MET A 100 -38.21 7.28 21.55
CA MET A 100 -38.33 7.02 20.11
C MET A 100 -38.74 5.56 19.80
N LEU A 101 -38.37 4.61 20.66
CA LEU A 101 -38.65 3.18 20.47
C LEU A 101 -40.04 2.77 20.99
N LEU A 102 -40.65 3.55 21.88
CA LEU A 102 -41.93 3.21 22.53
C LEU A 102 -43.18 3.81 21.86
N ASN A 103 -43.03 4.75 20.91
CA ASN A 103 -44.16 5.49 20.33
C ASN A 103 -44.81 4.87 19.07
N ASN A 104 -44.30 3.75 18.54
CA ASN A 104 -44.95 3.03 17.43
C ASN A 104 -45.91 1.94 17.94
N SER A 105 -47.08 2.38 18.43
CA SER A 105 -48.18 1.46 18.80
C SER A 105 -49.22 1.31 17.68
N HIS A 106 -49.18 0.14 17.03
CA HIS A 106 -50.22 -0.52 16.23
C HIS A 106 -50.76 0.13 14.94
N ALA A 107 -50.57 -0.59 13.83
CA ALA A 107 -51.69 -1.29 13.17
C ALA A 107 -51.18 -2.52 12.40
N ASP A 108 -51.65 -3.72 12.77
CA ASP A 108 -51.45 -4.94 11.99
C ASP A 108 -52.49 -5.01 10.86
N GLU A 109 -52.06 -5.05 9.59
CA GLU A 109 -52.80 -5.77 8.54
C GLU A 109 -51.81 -6.50 7.62
N ALA A 110 -52.09 -7.79 7.38
CA ALA A 110 -51.25 -8.66 6.57
C ALA A 110 -51.75 -8.69 5.12
N ALA A 111 -50.94 -8.21 4.18
CA ALA A 111 -51.16 -8.43 2.74
C ALA A 111 -49.85 -8.46 1.93
N PHE A 112 -49.63 -9.61 1.29
CA PHE A 112 -48.96 -9.89 0.01
C PHE A 112 -47.82 -8.99 -0.53
N LEU A 113 -46.79 -9.70 -1.00
CA LEU A 113 -45.78 -9.24 -1.97
C LEU A 113 -46.41 -8.47 -3.14
N ASP A 114 -45.91 -7.26 -3.43
CA ASP A 114 -45.61 -6.88 -4.81
C ASP A 114 -44.64 -5.69 -4.95
N THR A 115 -43.94 -5.64 -6.08
CA THR A 115 -42.85 -4.70 -6.35
C THR A 115 -43.37 -3.39 -6.98
N PRO A 116 -43.04 -2.18 -6.48
CA PRO A 116 -43.42 -0.93 -7.14
C PRO A 116 -42.49 -0.63 -8.33
N GLY A 117 -42.96 -0.96 -9.54
CA GLY A 117 -42.36 -0.50 -10.79
C GLY A 117 -42.63 0.99 -11.08
N SER A 118 -41.90 1.53 -12.05
CA SER A 118 -41.90 2.95 -12.42
C SER A 118 -43.25 3.52 -12.86
N LYS A 119 -43.56 4.74 -12.41
CA LYS A 119 -44.26 5.76 -13.22
C LYS A 119 -43.70 7.16 -12.95
N GLN A 120 -43.47 7.89 -14.05
CA GLN A 120 -43.23 9.33 -14.02
C GLN A 120 -44.56 10.08 -13.89
N GLU A 121 -44.56 11.22 -13.21
CA GLU A 121 -45.45 12.34 -13.59
C GLU A 121 -44.81 13.68 -13.20
N LYS A 122 -45.14 14.75 -13.95
CA LYS A 122 -44.52 16.08 -13.90
C LYS A 122 -45.41 17.11 -13.16
N PRO A 123 -44.88 18.28 -12.75
CA PRO A 123 -45.48 19.12 -11.71
C PRO A 123 -46.58 20.05 -12.22
N PRO A 124 -47.28 20.73 -11.29
CA PRO A 124 -47.39 22.19 -11.42
C PRO A 124 -47.39 22.98 -10.10
N GLY A 125 -46.95 24.25 -10.19
CA GLY A 125 -47.72 25.37 -9.62
C GLY A 125 -47.23 25.99 -8.29
N GLU A 126 -46.79 27.24 -8.36
CA GLU A 126 -46.50 28.10 -7.20
C GLU A 126 -47.78 28.65 -6.53
N SER A 127 -47.73 28.92 -5.22
CA SER A 127 -48.21 30.20 -4.66
C SER A 127 -47.88 30.34 -3.17
N SER A 128 -47.68 31.59 -2.73
CA SER A 128 -47.11 31.98 -1.43
C SER A 128 -48.13 32.03 -0.29
N ASN A 129 -47.69 31.81 0.96
CA ASN A 129 -47.51 32.91 1.95
C ASN A 129 -47.03 32.45 3.34
N THR A 130 -46.39 33.40 4.03
CA THR A 130 -46.17 33.61 5.49
C THR A 130 -47.15 32.87 6.45
N GLU A 131 -46.82 32.51 7.70
CA GLU A 131 -45.79 32.93 8.68
C GLU A 131 -45.63 31.78 9.73
N LEU A 132 -44.77 31.73 10.76
CA LEU A 132 -43.96 32.69 11.55
C LEU A 132 -42.63 32.03 12.01
N THR A 133 -41.78 32.76 12.75
CA THR A 133 -40.61 32.23 13.51
C THR A 133 -40.61 32.82 14.92
N PRO A 134 -40.22 32.09 15.99
CA PRO A 134 -39.86 32.71 17.25
C PRO A 134 -38.39 33.15 17.25
N LYS A 135 -38.12 34.41 17.63
CA LYS A 135 -36.77 34.98 17.79
C LYS A 135 -36.35 35.02 19.27
N THR A 136 -35.09 34.70 19.54
CA THR A 136 -34.30 35.18 20.69
C THR A 136 -32.88 35.45 20.21
N SER A 137 -32.55 36.69 19.82
CA SER A 137 -31.91 37.72 20.68
C SER A 137 -30.39 37.58 20.82
N ASP A 138 -29.70 38.02 19.77
CA ASP A 138 -28.34 38.56 19.66
C ASP A 138 -27.36 38.53 20.86
N ARG A 139 -26.16 37.99 20.59
CA ARG A 139 -24.91 38.75 20.80
C ARG A 139 -23.86 38.39 19.74
N PRO A 140 -23.19 39.37 19.10
CA PRO A 140 -22.34 39.10 17.94
C PRO A 140 -20.90 38.72 18.35
N SER A 141 -20.39 37.63 17.78
CA SER A 141 -18.97 37.27 17.83
C SER A 141 -18.42 37.11 16.41
N SER A 142 -17.93 38.23 15.87
CA SER A 142 -16.98 38.33 14.74
C SER A 142 -17.03 37.23 13.68
N SER A 143 -17.82 37.46 12.63
CA SER A 143 -17.58 36.86 11.31
C SER A 143 -16.15 37.20 10.84
N ARG A 144 -15.25 36.22 10.86
CA ARG A 144 -13.99 36.33 10.11
C ARG A 144 -14.26 36.02 8.64
N VAL A 145 -14.57 37.10 7.92
CA VAL A 145 -14.50 37.17 6.45
C VAL A 145 -13.23 36.46 5.96
N THR A 146 -13.40 35.71 4.88
CA THR A 146 -12.36 35.11 4.04
C THR A 146 -11.23 36.09 3.76
N LYS A 147 -10.13 35.97 4.52
CA LYS A 147 -8.86 36.59 4.17
C LYS A 147 -8.08 35.63 3.30
N THR A 148 -7.52 36.16 2.22
CA THR A 148 -6.58 35.47 1.32
C THR A 148 -5.48 34.76 2.12
N ASN A 149 -5.43 33.42 2.05
CA ASN A 149 -4.55 32.60 2.89
C ASN A 149 -3.04 32.70 2.57
N GLY A 150 -2.64 33.51 1.58
CA GLY A 150 -1.24 33.61 1.12
C GLY A 150 -0.21 34.15 2.12
N ASP A 151 -0.65 34.76 3.23
CA ASP A 151 0.24 35.37 4.25
C ASP A 151 0.40 34.52 5.54
N ARG A 152 -0.17 33.31 5.60
CA ARG A 152 0.06 32.40 6.74
C ARG A 152 1.26 31.51 6.46
N ILE A 153 2.36 31.79 7.12
CA ILE A 153 3.52 30.90 7.19
C ILE A 153 3.09 29.58 7.88
N THR A 154 2.96 28.51 7.11
CA THR A 154 2.63 27.16 7.63
C THR A 154 3.88 26.45 8.14
N PRO A 155 3.75 25.43 9.03
CA PRO A 155 4.87 24.60 9.43
C PRO A 155 5.55 23.95 8.21
N PHE A 156 4.77 23.48 7.25
CA PHE A 156 5.24 22.94 5.98
C PHE A 156 6.11 23.95 5.22
N ALA A 157 5.65 25.19 5.01
CA ALA A 157 6.40 26.21 4.28
C ALA A 157 7.78 26.51 4.88
N THR A 158 7.90 26.46 6.22
CA THR A 158 9.16 26.79 6.96
C THR A 158 10.26 25.73 6.94
N ARG A 159 9.98 24.52 6.45
CA ARG A 159 10.96 23.41 6.51
C ARG A 159 12.23 23.71 5.71
N VAL A 160 13.38 23.33 6.26
CA VAL A 160 14.71 23.56 5.66
C VAL A 160 15.16 22.44 4.72
N ASN A 161 14.72 21.20 4.97
CA ASN A 161 15.15 19.99 4.25
C ASN A 161 14.33 19.72 2.99
N LYS A 162 14.19 20.72 2.11
CA LYS A 162 13.45 20.63 0.85
C LYS A 162 14.29 19.94 -0.23
N PHE A 163 13.70 19.00 -0.95
CA PHE A 163 14.34 18.24 -2.04
C PHE A 163 15.65 17.51 -1.66
N THR A 164 15.87 17.22 -0.37
CA THR A 164 17.04 16.47 0.08
C THR A 164 16.90 15.00 -0.30
N GLN A 165 17.88 14.46 -1.02
CA GLN A 165 17.94 13.05 -1.41
C GLN A 165 18.32 12.19 -0.20
N GLN A 166 17.45 11.26 0.20
CA GLN A 166 17.64 10.38 1.36
C GLN A 166 18.32 9.05 1.00
N TYR A 167 18.06 8.55 -0.21
CA TYR A 167 18.51 7.24 -0.67
C TYR A 167 18.71 7.26 -2.18
N VAL A 168 19.70 6.50 -2.67
CA VAL A 168 20.03 6.35 -4.09
C VAL A 168 20.28 4.88 -4.40
N LEU A 169 19.49 4.31 -5.31
CA LEU A 169 19.79 3.02 -5.93
C LEU A 169 20.79 3.24 -7.07
N ASN A 170 21.81 2.39 -7.15
CA ASN A 170 22.87 2.40 -8.18
C ASN A 170 23.63 3.74 -8.29
N ALA A 171 24.03 4.30 -7.13
CA ALA A 171 24.72 5.60 -7.01
C ALA A 171 25.96 5.76 -7.91
N ASP A 172 26.73 4.70 -8.15
CA ASP A 172 27.93 4.74 -9.00
C ASP A 172 27.60 5.09 -10.47
N ASN A 173 26.44 4.64 -10.98
CA ASN A 173 25.96 4.99 -12.31
C ASN A 173 25.51 6.47 -12.37
N ALA A 174 24.96 7.01 -11.29
CA ALA A 174 24.60 8.43 -11.19
C ALA A 174 25.85 9.34 -11.20
N ALA A 175 26.94 8.93 -10.55
CA ALA A 175 28.22 9.64 -10.55
C ALA A 175 28.85 9.74 -11.96
N SER A 176 28.68 8.72 -12.81
CA SER A 176 29.15 8.76 -14.20
C SER A 176 28.44 9.83 -15.05
N MET A 177 27.19 10.16 -14.72
CA MET A 177 26.39 11.18 -15.37
C MET A 177 26.63 12.60 -14.81
N SER A 178 27.04 12.73 -13.55
CA SER A 178 27.29 14.04 -12.91
C SER A 178 28.72 14.58 -13.05
N SER A 179 29.70 13.74 -13.44
CA SER A 179 31.13 14.12 -13.51
C SER A 179 31.54 15.10 -14.62
N LYS A 180 30.59 15.76 -15.30
CA LYS A 180 30.87 16.86 -16.24
C LYS A 180 30.03 18.08 -15.93
N HIS A 181 30.72 19.17 -15.58
CA HIS A 181 30.24 20.53 -15.29
C HIS A 181 29.74 20.79 -13.86
N GLU A 182 30.68 20.80 -12.91
CA GLU A 182 30.73 21.90 -11.93
C GLU A 182 31.38 23.12 -12.61
N GLY A 183 30.57 24.10 -12.97
CA GLY A 183 30.98 25.36 -13.60
C GLY A 183 29.75 26.25 -13.73
N GLU A 184 29.90 27.54 -13.43
CA GLU A 184 28.80 28.50 -13.34
C GLU A 184 28.00 28.58 -14.66
N THR A 185 26.82 27.96 -14.71
CA THR A 185 25.95 27.96 -15.90
C THR A 185 24.97 29.12 -15.86
N THR A 186 25.12 30.05 -16.80
CA THR A 186 24.16 31.11 -17.08
C THR A 186 22.85 30.55 -17.64
N GLU A 187 21.76 31.32 -17.51
CA GLU A 187 20.39 30.88 -17.81
C GLU A 187 20.20 30.36 -19.26
N ASP A 188 21.01 30.83 -20.21
CA ASP A 188 20.99 30.41 -21.61
C ASP A 188 21.43 28.94 -21.86
N GLU A 189 22.20 28.31 -20.96
CA GLU A 189 22.58 26.89 -21.12
C GLU A 189 21.48 25.90 -20.71
N LEU A 190 20.56 26.30 -19.83
CA LEU A 190 19.40 25.48 -19.44
C LEU A 190 18.51 25.15 -20.66
N ILE A 191 18.39 26.09 -21.60
CA ILE A 191 17.61 25.93 -22.83
C ILE A 191 18.20 24.85 -23.76
N ARG A 192 19.50 24.54 -23.65
CA ARG A 192 20.19 23.53 -24.48
C ARG A 192 20.18 22.11 -23.92
N ARG A 193 19.70 21.90 -22.68
CA ARG A 193 19.65 20.56 -22.03
C ARG A 193 18.30 19.86 -22.15
N ILE A 194 17.30 20.47 -22.78
CA ILE A 194 16.02 19.81 -23.09
C ILE A 194 16.26 18.77 -24.20
N GLN A 195 16.62 17.54 -23.82
CA GLN A 195 16.41 16.40 -24.72
C GLN A 195 14.92 16.35 -25.06
N PRO A 196 14.53 16.18 -26.34
CA PRO A 196 13.13 16.07 -26.71
C PRO A 196 12.53 14.82 -26.07
N SER A 197 11.84 15.00 -24.94
CA SER A 197 11.22 13.95 -24.15
C SER A 197 10.04 13.36 -24.94
N GLN A 198 10.32 12.27 -25.64
CA GLN A 198 9.27 11.52 -26.33
C GLN A 198 8.27 11.01 -25.28
N ARG A 199 6.99 11.31 -25.53
CA ARG A 199 5.86 10.84 -24.73
C ARG A 199 5.95 9.32 -24.52
N CYS A 200 5.81 8.87 -23.27
CA CYS A 200 5.79 7.44 -22.97
C CYS A 200 4.55 6.75 -23.58
N SER A 201 4.62 5.44 -23.80
CA SER A 201 3.44 4.62 -24.03
C SER A 201 2.69 4.35 -22.72
N LEU A 202 1.42 3.93 -22.81
CA LEU A 202 0.66 3.37 -21.71
C LEU A 202 -0.23 2.26 -22.27
N GLN A 203 -0.14 1.08 -21.68
CA GLN A 203 -1.02 -0.04 -21.94
C GLN A 203 -1.52 -0.57 -20.61
N VAL A 204 -2.82 -0.46 -20.36
CA VAL A 204 -3.46 -1.03 -19.17
C VAL A 204 -3.69 -2.52 -19.43
N GLN A 205 -3.17 -3.39 -18.56
CA GLN A 205 -3.28 -4.85 -18.72
C GLN A 205 -4.43 -5.42 -17.88
N ARG A 206 -4.58 -4.95 -16.64
CA ARG A 206 -5.77 -5.16 -15.81
C ARG A 206 -6.11 -3.86 -15.08
N SER A 207 -7.37 -3.45 -15.19
CA SER A 207 -8.00 -2.39 -14.39
C SER A 207 -9.42 -2.84 -14.07
N GLN A 208 -9.52 -3.74 -13.08
CA GLN A 208 -10.77 -4.24 -12.52
C GLN A 208 -10.82 -3.85 -11.04
N PRO A 209 -12.01 -3.53 -10.48
CA PRO A 209 -13.31 -3.53 -11.14
C PRO A 209 -13.48 -2.38 -12.14
N GLU A 210 -14.42 -2.55 -13.07
CA GLU A 210 -14.82 -1.50 -14.02
C GLU A 210 -15.51 -0.32 -13.32
N PRO A 211 -15.40 0.91 -13.85
CA PRO A 211 -16.15 2.06 -13.35
C PRO A 211 -17.66 1.80 -13.30
N GLY A 212 -18.29 2.17 -12.19
CA GLY A 212 -19.71 1.91 -11.94
C GLY A 212 -20.02 0.51 -11.37
N CYS A 213 -19.00 -0.25 -10.94
CA CYS A 213 -19.20 -1.41 -10.08
C CYS A 213 -19.99 -1.02 -8.81
N ARG A 214 -20.77 -1.96 -8.27
CA ARG A 214 -21.65 -1.70 -7.13
C ARG A 214 -21.22 -2.49 -5.92
N PHE A 215 -20.83 -1.77 -4.88
CA PHE A 215 -20.64 -2.31 -3.54
C PHE A 215 -21.99 -2.28 -2.82
N MET A 216 -22.46 -3.42 -2.30
CA MET A 216 -23.74 -3.49 -1.59
C MET A 216 -23.75 -4.56 -0.49
N TYR A 217 -23.30 -5.78 -0.79
CA TYR A 217 -23.16 -6.85 0.19
C TYR A 217 -22.19 -7.92 -0.33
N ASP A 218 -21.21 -8.31 0.48
CA ASP A 218 -20.41 -9.52 0.25
C ASP A 218 -21.20 -10.75 0.74
N ARG A 219 -21.27 -11.81 -0.06
CA ARG A 219 -21.91 -13.06 0.35
C ARG A 219 -20.88 -13.97 0.98
N MET A 220 -21.25 -14.66 2.06
CA MET A 220 -20.42 -15.72 2.65
C MET A 220 -19.97 -16.78 1.61
N GLU A 221 -20.79 -17.01 0.58
CA GLU A 221 -20.47 -17.87 -0.56
C GLU A 221 -19.35 -17.31 -1.45
N ASP A 222 -19.32 -16.01 -1.74
CA ASP A 222 -18.26 -15.39 -2.56
C ASP A 222 -16.92 -15.45 -1.82
N ARG A 223 -16.90 -15.07 -0.53
CA ARG A 223 -15.75 -15.25 0.36
C ARG A 223 -15.28 -16.71 0.43
N PHE A 224 -16.19 -17.65 0.62
CA PHE A 224 -15.85 -19.09 0.65
C PHE A 224 -15.25 -19.56 -0.68
N ASN A 225 -15.87 -19.17 -1.80
CA ASN A 225 -15.42 -19.55 -3.14
C ASN A 225 -14.06 -18.93 -3.47
N TYR A 226 -13.79 -17.68 -3.08
CA TYR A 226 -12.49 -17.04 -3.25
C TYR A 226 -11.36 -17.79 -2.51
N LEU A 227 -11.56 -18.09 -1.22
CA LEU A 227 -10.56 -18.79 -0.40
C LEU A 227 -10.33 -20.23 -0.89
N LYS A 228 -11.40 -20.95 -1.22
CA LYS A 228 -11.35 -22.29 -1.82
C LYS A 228 -10.60 -22.26 -3.15
N ASP A 229 -10.92 -21.30 -4.03
CA ASP A 229 -10.26 -21.17 -5.33
C ASP A 229 -8.77 -20.83 -5.19
N ARG A 230 -8.34 -20.03 -4.20
CA ARG A 230 -6.92 -19.79 -3.91
C ARG A 230 -6.18 -21.09 -3.59
N ILE A 231 -6.67 -21.88 -2.64
CA ILE A 231 -6.02 -23.16 -2.26
C ILE A 231 -6.01 -24.13 -3.44
N ARG A 232 -7.15 -24.28 -4.13
CA ARG A 232 -7.31 -25.18 -5.29
C ARG A 232 -6.39 -24.82 -6.45
N LYS A 233 -6.34 -23.53 -6.86
CA LYS A 233 -5.43 -23.04 -7.92
C LYS A 233 -3.97 -23.34 -7.56
N SER A 234 -3.57 -23.03 -6.32
CA SER A 234 -2.21 -23.25 -5.84
C SER A 234 -1.85 -24.74 -5.85
N ALA A 235 -2.74 -25.62 -5.39
CA ALA A 235 -2.54 -27.06 -5.43
C ALA A 235 -2.33 -27.58 -6.86
N THR A 236 -3.13 -27.10 -7.83
CA THR A 236 -2.92 -27.43 -9.25
C THR A 236 -1.57 -26.95 -9.78
N LEU A 237 -1.11 -25.76 -9.37
CA LEU A 237 0.20 -25.22 -9.75
C LEU A 237 1.37 -25.99 -9.11
N PHE A 238 1.21 -26.47 -7.86
CA PHE A 238 2.19 -27.35 -7.21
C PHE A 238 2.29 -28.71 -7.94
N SER A 239 1.18 -29.42 -8.21
CA SER A 239 1.23 -30.66 -9.00
C SER A 239 1.82 -30.43 -10.40
N ALA A 240 1.40 -29.36 -11.09
CA ALA A 240 1.87 -29.04 -12.44
C ALA A 240 3.35 -28.64 -12.52
N SER A 241 3.99 -28.27 -11.41
CA SER A 241 5.42 -27.93 -11.37
C SER A 241 6.34 -29.13 -11.64
N GLY A 242 5.88 -30.35 -11.38
CA GLY A 242 6.69 -31.57 -11.41
C GLY A 242 7.77 -31.66 -10.32
N LEU A 243 7.87 -30.66 -9.44
CA LEU A 243 8.80 -30.62 -8.30
C LEU A 243 8.17 -31.17 -7.01
N CYS A 244 6.83 -31.22 -6.95
CA CYS A 244 6.04 -31.65 -5.80
C CYS A 244 5.33 -32.98 -6.10
N GLY A 245 5.00 -33.75 -5.04
CA GLY A 245 4.09 -34.89 -5.14
C GLY A 245 2.63 -34.46 -5.35
N GLU A 246 1.73 -35.41 -5.51
CA GLU A 246 0.29 -35.11 -5.54
C GLU A 246 -0.21 -34.69 -4.13
N PRO A 247 -1.01 -33.60 -4.01
CA PRO A 247 -1.55 -33.15 -2.74
C PRO A 247 -2.40 -34.20 -2.03
N ALA A 248 -2.01 -34.55 -0.82
CA ALA A 248 -2.72 -35.45 0.07
C ALA A 248 -3.40 -34.68 1.23
N ASP A 249 -4.32 -35.35 1.92
CA ASP A 249 -5.02 -34.79 3.08
C ASP A 249 -4.14 -34.82 4.33
N ALA A 250 -3.60 -33.66 4.70
CA ALA A 250 -2.76 -33.45 5.88
C ALA A 250 -3.44 -33.82 7.22
N THR A 251 -4.76 -34.01 7.26
CA THR A 251 -5.49 -34.40 8.48
C THR A 251 -5.50 -35.91 8.73
N LEU A 252 -5.14 -36.73 7.74
CA LEU A 252 -5.11 -38.18 7.88
C LEU A 252 -3.88 -38.65 8.65
N ALA A 253 -4.07 -39.65 9.53
CA ALA A 253 -2.97 -40.25 10.25
C ALA A 253 -2.09 -41.11 9.31
N SER A 254 -0.81 -40.76 9.19
CA SER A 254 0.20 -41.44 8.37
C SER A 254 1.59 -41.29 8.98
N GLU A 255 2.33 -42.40 9.05
CA GLU A 255 3.77 -42.41 9.33
C GLU A 255 4.61 -42.17 8.06
N GLU A 256 4.03 -42.39 6.87
CA GLU A 256 4.69 -42.11 5.58
C GLU A 256 4.69 -40.61 5.29
N LYS A 257 5.78 -40.14 4.65
CA LYS A 257 5.89 -38.77 4.15
C LYS A 257 4.85 -38.51 3.05
N MET A 258 4.21 -37.35 3.12
CA MET A 258 3.20 -36.89 2.20
C MET A 258 3.39 -35.40 1.90
N PHE A 259 3.03 -35.00 0.68
CA PHE A 259 2.94 -33.60 0.29
C PHE A 259 1.52 -33.10 0.49
N ALA A 260 1.35 -31.92 1.07
CA ALA A 260 0.06 -31.29 1.27
C ALA A 260 0.09 -29.80 0.91
N VAL A 261 -1.06 -29.27 0.49
CA VAL A 261 -1.22 -27.85 0.16
C VAL A 261 -2.37 -27.29 0.99
N GLY A 262 -2.13 -26.15 1.64
CA GLY A 262 -3.13 -25.51 2.49
C GLY A 262 -2.82 -24.05 2.78
N MET A 263 -3.76 -23.39 3.44
CA MET A 263 -3.66 -22.00 3.86
C MET A 263 -3.31 -21.92 5.35
N VAL A 264 -2.31 -21.10 5.68
CA VAL A 264 -1.91 -20.79 7.06
C VAL A 264 -3.04 -20.02 7.75
N THR A 265 -3.42 -20.47 8.94
CA THR A 265 -4.45 -19.85 9.79
C THR A 265 -4.01 -19.89 11.26
N CYS A 266 -4.60 -19.03 12.09
CA CYS A 266 -4.37 -19.02 13.54
C CYS A 266 -5.46 -19.81 14.27
N ASP A 267 -5.14 -20.38 15.44
CA ASP A 267 -6.10 -21.09 16.31
C ASP A 267 -6.97 -20.17 17.17
N GLY A 268 -6.70 -18.85 17.18
CA GLY A 268 -7.47 -17.84 17.91
C GLY A 268 -7.36 -16.43 17.30
N GLU A 269 -7.90 -15.44 18.02
CA GLU A 269 -8.01 -14.04 17.57
C GLU A 269 -6.74 -13.19 17.79
N GLY A 270 -5.65 -13.82 18.25
CA GLY A 270 -4.36 -13.15 18.49
C GLY A 270 -3.36 -13.32 17.33
N ARG A 271 -2.28 -12.54 17.37
CA ARG A 271 -1.16 -12.64 16.42
C ARG A 271 -0.66 -14.09 16.30
N LEU A 272 -0.31 -14.48 15.07
CA LEU A 272 0.24 -15.79 14.76
C LEU A 272 1.51 -16.06 15.58
N ASN A 273 1.69 -17.28 16.07
CA ASN A 273 2.89 -17.73 16.79
C ASN A 273 3.17 -19.20 16.48
N GLU A 274 4.39 -19.68 16.74
CA GLU A 274 4.80 -21.07 16.42
C GLU A 274 3.90 -22.17 17.02
N LYS A 275 3.10 -21.86 18.06
CA LYS A 275 2.21 -22.82 18.69
C LYS A 275 0.76 -22.74 18.21
N SER A 276 0.35 -21.67 17.53
CA SER A 276 -1.01 -21.45 17.04
C SER A 276 -1.21 -21.69 15.55
N ILE A 277 -0.16 -22.15 14.84
CA ILE A 277 -0.22 -22.38 13.39
C ILE A 277 -1.12 -23.57 13.08
N LEU A 278 -2.17 -23.30 12.30
CA LEU A 278 -3.05 -24.30 11.70
C LEU A 278 -2.91 -24.25 10.18
N LEU A 279 -2.86 -25.43 9.55
CA LEU A 279 -2.97 -25.58 8.11
C LEU A 279 -4.41 -25.94 7.74
N GLN A 280 -5.12 -25.05 7.04
CA GLN A 280 -6.42 -25.33 6.45
C GLN A 280 -6.24 -25.95 5.06
N GLY A 281 -6.62 -27.21 4.89
CA GLY A 281 -6.52 -27.89 3.59
C GLY A 281 -7.63 -27.49 2.60
N SER A 282 -7.58 -28.06 1.40
CA SER A 282 -8.58 -27.78 0.34
C SER A 282 -9.90 -28.53 0.60
N VAL A 283 -11.00 -28.03 0.03
CA VAL A 283 -12.32 -28.66 0.15
C VAL A 283 -12.35 -30.03 -0.53
N GLU A 284 -11.61 -30.17 -1.63
CA GLU A 284 -11.53 -31.37 -2.46
C GLU A 284 -10.78 -32.51 -1.75
N HIS A 285 -9.69 -32.20 -1.05
CA HIS A 285 -8.82 -33.20 -0.41
C HIS A 285 -9.18 -33.44 1.06
N SER A 286 -9.39 -32.37 1.84
CA SER A 286 -9.59 -32.43 3.29
C SER A 286 -10.92 -31.86 3.78
N ARG A 287 -11.88 -31.59 2.88
CA ARG A 287 -13.18 -30.95 3.19
C ARG A 287 -13.07 -29.56 3.83
N GLY A 288 -11.89 -28.93 3.77
CA GLY A 288 -11.61 -27.66 4.46
C GLY A 288 -11.26 -27.81 5.95
N GLU A 289 -11.04 -29.03 6.43
CA GLU A 289 -10.56 -29.31 7.78
C GLU A 289 -9.19 -28.69 8.05
N ARG A 290 -8.88 -28.52 9.34
CA ARG A 290 -7.65 -27.90 9.83
C ARG A 290 -6.83 -28.85 10.67
N VAL A 291 -5.52 -28.88 10.43
CA VAL A 291 -4.56 -29.63 11.25
C VAL A 291 -3.56 -28.67 11.89
N ARG A 292 -3.11 -28.97 13.11
CA ARG A 292 -2.01 -28.24 13.74
C ARG A 292 -0.73 -28.47 12.94
N LEU A 293 0.05 -27.41 12.72
CA LEU A 293 1.33 -27.50 12.01
C LEU A 293 2.49 -27.35 13.01
N ASP A 294 3.41 -28.33 13.03
CA ASP A 294 4.65 -28.27 13.80
C ASP A 294 5.84 -28.00 12.85
N LEU A 295 6.59 -26.94 13.15
CA LEU A 295 7.70 -26.42 12.35
C LEU A 295 9.06 -26.60 13.05
N LYS A 296 9.17 -27.41 14.11
CA LYS A 296 10.44 -27.60 14.83
C LYS A 296 11.57 -28.09 13.93
N ASP A 297 11.26 -28.95 12.96
CA ASP A 297 12.24 -29.59 12.10
C ASP A 297 12.68 -28.70 10.92
N LEU A 298 12.13 -27.48 10.81
CA LEU A 298 12.55 -26.47 9.83
C LEU A 298 13.59 -25.50 10.45
N ASP A 299 14.76 -25.40 9.82
CA ASP A 299 15.81 -24.44 10.22
C ASP A 299 15.36 -22.98 10.10
N HIS A 300 14.50 -22.68 9.13
CA HIS A 300 14.01 -21.35 8.83
C HIS A 300 12.61 -21.40 8.19
N PHE A 301 11.84 -20.33 8.37
CA PHE A 301 10.56 -20.12 7.68
C PHE A 301 10.15 -18.65 7.80
N SER A 302 9.17 -18.24 7.02
CA SER A 302 8.46 -16.96 7.16
C SER A 302 7.01 -17.18 6.76
N LEU A 303 6.10 -16.99 7.71
CA LEU A 303 4.68 -17.32 7.56
C LEU A 303 3.77 -16.20 8.07
N PHE A 304 2.63 -16.03 7.43
CA PHE A 304 1.57 -15.11 7.87
C PHE A 304 0.15 -15.68 7.59
N PRO A 305 -0.90 -15.22 8.30
CA PRO A 305 -2.27 -15.69 8.07
C PRO A 305 -2.77 -15.45 6.63
N GLY A 306 -3.37 -16.47 6.00
CA GLY A 306 -3.84 -16.38 4.62
C GLY A 306 -2.81 -16.74 3.55
N GLN A 307 -1.57 -17.02 3.92
CA GLN A 307 -0.55 -17.54 3.01
C GLN A 307 -0.88 -18.99 2.62
N VAL A 308 -0.91 -19.29 1.32
CA VAL A 308 -1.06 -20.66 0.80
C VAL A 308 0.33 -21.24 0.56
N VAL A 309 0.59 -22.42 1.11
CA VAL A 309 1.91 -23.06 1.12
C VAL A 309 1.80 -24.53 0.72
N GLY A 310 2.85 -25.05 0.08
CA GLY A 310 3.10 -26.48 -0.05
C GLY A 310 3.99 -26.95 1.11
N ILE A 311 3.71 -28.11 1.69
CA ILE A 311 4.45 -28.65 2.83
C ILE A 311 4.68 -30.14 2.61
N GLU A 312 5.92 -30.60 2.79
CA GLU A 312 6.23 -32.03 2.88
C GLU A 312 6.47 -32.42 4.34
N GLY A 313 5.84 -33.50 4.79
CA GLY A 313 5.98 -33.98 6.16
C GLY A 313 5.13 -35.22 6.40
N HIS A 314 4.74 -35.44 7.65
CA HIS A 314 3.92 -36.59 8.05
C HIS A 314 3.02 -36.22 9.22
N ASN A 315 1.94 -36.97 9.44
CA ASN A 315 1.01 -36.73 10.54
C ASN A 315 0.78 -38.03 11.32
N PRO A 316 1.65 -38.37 12.30
CA PRO A 316 1.58 -39.65 12.99
C PRO A 316 0.35 -39.81 13.90
N SER A 317 -0.46 -38.75 14.09
CA SER A 317 -1.55 -38.71 15.08
C SER A 317 -2.93 -38.36 14.50
N GLY A 318 -3.02 -37.95 13.24
CA GLY A 318 -4.18 -37.27 12.66
C GLY A 318 -4.32 -35.80 13.10
N HIS A 319 -3.84 -35.42 14.29
CA HIS A 319 -4.07 -34.10 14.88
C HIS A 319 -2.94 -33.08 14.69
N CYS A 320 -1.75 -33.51 14.28
CA CYS A 320 -0.58 -32.64 14.16
C CYS A 320 0.32 -33.08 13.02
N PHE A 321 0.43 -32.25 11.99
CA PHE A 321 1.33 -32.43 10.86
C PHE A 321 2.71 -31.89 11.20
N VAL A 322 3.74 -32.72 11.10
CA VAL A 322 5.14 -32.37 11.36
C VAL A 322 5.81 -32.08 10.03
N ALA A 323 6.13 -30.81 9.78
CA ALA A 323 6.72 -30.35 8.52
C ALA A 323 8.22 -30.63 8.48
N SER A 324 8.66 -31.32 7.42
CA SER A 324 10.08 -31.51 7.10
C SER A 324 10.58 -30.58 5.98
N GLU A 325 9.68 -30.07 5.13
CA GLU A 325 10.00 -29.07 4.12
C GLU A 325 8.81 -28.10 3.94
N LEU A 326 9.11 -26.84 3.62
CA LEU A 326 8.14 -25.77 3.38
C LEU A 326 8.42 -25.09 2.05
N ILE A 327 7.42 -25.08 1.17
CA ILE A 327 7.44 -24.42 -0.13
C ILE A 327 6.50 -23.21 -0.07
N ASP A 328 7.08 -22.03 0.17
CA ASP A 328 6.36 -20.78 0.47
C ASP A 328 6.02 -19.94 -0.78
N SER A 329 6.50 -20.37 -1.96
CA SER A 329 6.31 -19.73 -3.26
C SER A 329 5.43 -20.58 -4.16
N ILE A 330 4.31 -20.02 -4.62
CA ILE A 330 3.41 -20.71 -5.56
C ILE A 330 4.07 -20.74 -6.95
N PRO A 331 4.21 -21.92 -7.60
CA PRO A 331 4.77 -22.02 -8.94
C PRO A 331 4.01 -21.17 -9.97
N VAL A 332 4.74 -20.61 -10.93
CA VAL A 332 4.15 -19.91 -12.08
C VAL A 332 3.78 -20.93 -13.15
N SER A 333 2.60 -20.81 -13.75
CA SER A 333 2.15 -21.71 -14.82
C SER A 333 3.11 -21.69 -16.02
N VAL A 334 3.39 -22.86 -16.58
CA VAL A 334 4.30 -23.04 -17.73
C VAL A 334 3.81 -22.29 -18.98
N ASP A 335 2.49 -22.15 -19.15
CA ASP A 335 1.90 -21.36 -20.25
C ASP A 335 2.19 -19.85 -20.12
N ALA A 336 2.36 -19.34 -18.90
CA ALA A 336 2.76 -17.96 -18.64
C ALA A 336 4.27 -17.73 -18.83
N GLN A 337 5.06 -18.79 -18.99
CA GLN A 337 6.50 -18.73 -19.24
C GLN A 337 6.89 -18.75 -20.71
N LEU A 338 5.93 -18.75 -21.67
CA LEU A 338 6.29 -18.64 -23.09
C LEU A 338 7.13 -17.37 -23.32
N PRO A 339 8.41 -17.48 -23.73
CA PRO A 339 9.19 -16.31 -24.13
C PRO A 339 8.49 -15.66 -25.31
N SER A 340 8.57 -14.33 -25.41
CA SER A 340 8.08 -13.59 -26.58
C SER A 340 8.81 -14.09 -27.84
N ALA A 341 8.17 -15.01 -28.56
CA ALA A 341 8.78 -15.74 -29.65
C ALA A 341 8.96 -14.85 -30.89
N LYS A 342 10.05 -14.07 -30.91
CA LYS A 342 10.62 -13.39 -32.09
C LYS A 342 12.09 -12.98 -31.91
N LYS A 343 12.91 -13.92 -31.43
CA LYS A 343 14.36 -13.92 -31.66
C LYS A 343 14.79 -15.24 -32.32
N GLN A 344 14.46 -15.39 -33.60
CA GLN A 344 15.17 -16.31 -34.48
C GLN A 344 15.55 -15.60 -35.79
N SER A 345 16.84 -15.68 -36.06
CA SER A 345 17.57 -15.22 -37.24
C SER A 345 16.96 -15.64 -38.57
N VAL A 346 16.83 -14.69 -39.49
CA VAL A 346 17.19 -14.92 -40.91
C VAL A 346 18.00 -13.73 -41.38
N ASP A 347 19.32 -13.86 -41.32
CA ASP A 347 20.21 -13.04 -42.14
C ASP A 347 20.30 -13.68 -43.52
N ASN A 348 19.68 -13.04 -44.52
CA ASN A 348 20.08 -13.12 -45.93
C ASN A 348 19.22 -12.17 -46.80
N GLY A 349 19.86 -11.08 -47.21
CA GLY A 349 19.48 -10.05 -48.18
C GLY A 349 18.17 -10.15 -48.99
N SER A 350 17.31 -9.15 -48.83
CA SER A 350 16.78 -8.38 -49.96
C SER A 350 16.25 -7.02 -49.49
N HIS A 351 16.66 -5.93 -50.17
CA HIS A 351 16.15 -4.59 -49.93
C HIS A 351 14.71 -4.45 -50.43
N HIS A 352 13.73 -4.22 -49.55
CA HIS A 352 12.56 -3.40 -49.87
C HIS A 352 12.11 -2.61 -48.63
N GLN A 353 11.63 -1.39 -48.85
CA GLN A 353 11.44 -0.36 -47.82
C GLN A 353 10.01 -0.35 -47.25
N ASN A 354 9.83 0.41 -46.16
CA ASN A 354 8.57 0.88 -45.54
C ASN A 354 7.87 -0.05 -44.54
N SER A 355 8.15 0.14 -43.24
CA SER A 355 7.21 0.81 -42.32
C SER A 355 7.78 0.92 -40.89
N ASP A 356 7.55 2.07 -40.24
CA ASP A 356 8.16 2.44 -38.95
C ASP A 356 7.57 1.72 -37.72
N ALA A 357 7.92 0.45 -37.54
CA ALA A 357 7.79 -0.24 -36.26
C ALA A 357 9.07 -0.02 -35.41
N GLY A 358 9.32 1.22 -35.01
CA GLY A 358 10.52 1.60 -34.25
C GLY A 358 10.63 0.83 -32.94
N THR A 359 11.79 0.20 -32.70
CA THR A 359 12.13 -0.48 -31.45
C THR A 359 12.05 0.50 -30.27
N GLN A 360 10.91 0.52 -29.56
CA GLN A 360 10.74 1.38 -28.39
C GLN A 360 11.83 1.06 -27.36
N SER A 361 12.61 2.07 -26.97
CA SER A 361 13.58 1.95 -25.89
C SER A 361 12.85 1.67 -24.57
N ARG A 362 13.32 0.67 -23.83
CA ARG A 362 12.80 0.31 -22.50
C ARG A 362 13.38 1.23 -21.42
N ALA A 363 13.27 2.53 -21.65
CA ALA A 363 13.72 3.58 -20.75
C ALA A 363 12.56 4.52 -20.39
N LEU A 364 12.48 4.95 -19.13
CA LEU A 364 11.38 5.78 -18.63
C LEU A 364 11.82 6.62 -17.43
N SER A 365 11.72 7.94 -17.58
CA SER A 365 11.82 8.91 -16.47
C SER A 365 10.46 9.10 -15.79
N SER A 366 10.37 8.77 -14.50
CA SER A 366 9.15 8.82 -13.70
C SER A 366 9.32 9.58 -12.39
N VAL A 367 8.29 10.31 -11.98
CA VAL A 367 8.12 10.78 -10.59
C VAL A 367 6.95 10.02 -9.98
N ILE A 368 7.13 9.52 -8.75
CA ILE A 368 6.20 8.61 -8.07
C ILE A 368 5.95 9.11 -6.65
N ALA A 369 4.69 9.39 -6.31
CA ALA A 369 4.30 9.84 -4.98
C ALA A 369 3.03 9.12 -4.50
N ALA A 370 2.86 9.06 -3.17
CA ALA A 370 1.62 8.61 -2.54
C ALA A 370 1.12 9.66 -1.54
N GLY A 371 -0.20 9.78 -1.44
CA GLY A 371 -0.84 10.68 -0.48
C GLY A 371 -0.60 10.28 0.98
N PRO A 372 -0.93 11.16 1.95
CA PRO A 372 -1.72 12.38 1.77
C PRO A 372 -1.00 13.53 1.05
N TYR A 373 -1.77 14.36 0.35
CA TYR A 373 -1.29 15.47 -0.48
C TYR A 373 -1.42 16.85 0.17
N THR A 374 -1.95 16.90 1.40
CA THR A 374 -2.04 18.07 2.28
C THR A 374 -1.60 17.68 3.69
N THR A 375 -1.22 18.65 4.51
CA THR A 375 -0.81 18.40 5.90
C THR A 375 -2.01 18.33 6.84
N THR A 376 -1.83 17.78 8.04
CA THR A 376 -2.95 17.53 8.97
C THR A 376 -3.49 18.79 9.67
N ASP A 377 -2.83 19.94 9.53
CA ASP A 377 -3.22 21.22 10.12
C ASP A 377 -4.04 22.12 9.17
N ASN A 378 -4.13 21.79 7.89
CA ASN A 378 -4.83 22.60 6.89
C ASN A 378 -5.18 21.80 5.61
N LEU A 379 -6.01 22.39 4.74
CA LEU A 379 -6.37 21.85 3.42
C LEU A 379 -5.84 22.75 2.28
N LEU A 380 -4.58 23.21 2.37
CA LEU A 380 -3.96 24.09 1.36
C LEU A 380 -3.22 23.33 0.25
N PHE A 381 -3.03 22.02 0.39
CA PHE A 381 -2.38 21.15 -0.62
C PHE A 381 -0.98 21.63 -1.04
N GLU A 382 -0.26 22.31 -0.15
CA GLU A 382 1.12 22.76 -0.36
C GLU A 382 2.07 21.62 -0.79
N PRO A 383 2.00 20.38 -0.22
CA PRO A 383 2.81 19.25 -0.69
C PRO A 383 2.58 18.89 -2.16
N LEU A 384 1.33 18.87 -2.62
CA LEU A 384 1.02 18.62 -4.03
C LEU A 384 1.54 19.75 -4.93
N GLN A 385 1.31 21.01 -4.54
CA GLN A 385 1.78 22.15 -5.33
C GLN A 385 3.31 22.17 -5.46
N GLU A 386 4.04 21.83 -4.40
CA GLU A 386 5.50 21.76 -4.41
C GLU A 386 6.01 20.55 -5.22
N LEU A 387 5.31 19.40 -5.17
CA LEU A 387 5.62 18.23 -6.01
C LEU A 387 5.41 18.52 -7.51
N LEU A 388 4.30 19.16 -7.88
CA LEU A 388 4.04 19.56 -9.28
C LEU A 388 5.06 20.60 -9.75
N SER A 389 5.44 21.55 -8.88
CA SER A 389 6.50 22.53 -9.17
C SER A 389 7.87 21.88 -9.38
N TYR A 390 8.18 20.80 -8.63
CA TYR A 390 9.37 19.99 -8.83
C TYR A 390 9.32 19.24 -10.17
N ALA A 391 8.19 18.58 -10.46
CA ALA A 391 7.97 17.87 -11.72
C ALA A 391 8.05 18.80 -12.95
N CYS A 392 7.58 20.06 -12.86
CA CYS A 392 7.77 21.05 -13.93
C CYS A 392 9.25 21.32 -14.26
N ARG A 393 10.13 21.28 -13.25
CA ARG A 393 11.58 21.50 -13.41
C ARG A 393 12.30 20.23 -13.91
N LYS A 394 11.82 19.04 -13.51
CA LYS A 394 12.42 17.75 -13.92
C LYS A 394 11.89 17.19 -15.24
N GLN A 395 10.71 17.62 -15.68
CA GLN A 395 10.04 17.19 -16.91
C GLN A 395 10.01 15.65 -17.08
N PRO A 396 9.48 14.88 -16.11
CA PRO A 396 9.38 13.43 -16.22
C PRO A 396 8.42 13.04 -17.35
N GLN A 397 8.65 11.88 -17.96
CA GLN A 397 7.73 11.32 -18.97
C GLN A 397 6.46 10.77 -18.32
N LEU A 398 6.54 10.35 -17.06
CA LEU A 398 5.43 9.79 -16.29
C LEU A 398 5.38 10.34 -14.86
N LEU A 399 4.20 10.74 -14.41
CA LEU A 399 3.90 11.09 -13.03
C LEU A 399 2.88 10.09 -12.49
N ILE A 400 3.24 9.31 -11.47
CA ILE A 400 2.34 8.35 -10.81
C ILE A 400 1.95 8.92 -9.45
N LEU A 401 0.66 9.17 -9.25
CA LEU A 401 0.10 9.65 -8.00
C LEU A 401 -0.82 8.57 -7.43
N MET A 402 -0.50 8.07 -6.24
CA MET A 402 -1.31 7.11 -5.50
C MET A 402 -2.05 7.83 -4.36
N GLY A 403 -3.29 7.45 -4.08
CA GLY A 403 -4.10 8.04 -3.02
C GLY A 403 -3.55 7.81 -1.59
N PRO A 404 -4.19 8.40 -0.56
CA PRO A 404 -5.39 9.23 -0.68
C PRO A 404 -5.09 10.66 -1.13
N PHE A 405 -5.87 11.15 -2.08
CA PHE A 405 -5.92 12.54 -2.52
C PHE A 405 -6.70 13.40 -1.52
N ILE A 406 -7.89 12.96 -1.14
CA ILE A 406 -8.68 13.56 -0.04
C ILE A 406 -8.75 12.54 1.09
N ASP A 407 -7.82 12.63 2.05
CA ASP A 407 -7.69 11.64 3.13
C ASP A 407 -8.89 11.69 4.09
N SER A 408 -9.64 10.59 4.18
CA SER A 408 -10.77 10.40 5.09
C SER A 408 -10.41 10.49 6.57
N ASP A 409 -9.14 10.26 6.93
CA ASP A 409 -8.66 10.47 8.31
C ASP A 409 -8.11 11.88 8.56
N HIS A 410 -8.05 12.76 7.55
CA HIS A 410 -7.64 14.14 7.78
C HIS A 410 -8.57 14.78 8.84
N PRO A 411 -8.03 15.48 9.85
CA PRO A 411 -8.83 15.94 10.98
C PRO A 411 -10.07 16.76 10.63
N ASP A 412 -10.04 17.56 9.56
CA ASP A 412 -11.18 18.38 9.13
C ASP A 412 -12.19 17.59 8.26
N ILE A 413 -11.71 16.60 7.51
CA ILE A 413 -12.54 15.68 6.72
C ILE A 413 -13.30 14.73 7.67
N LYS A 414 -12.57 14.06 8.58
CA LYS A 414 -13.13 13.10 9.54
C LYS A 414 -14.15 13.71 10.50
N LYS A 415 -14.01 15.00 10.83
CA LYS A 415 -14.95 15.75 11.69
C LYS A 415 -16.08 16.42 10.91
N GLY A 416 -16.05 16.43 9.58
CA GLY A 416 -17.02 17.15 8.75
C GLY A 416 -17.02 18.65 8.98
N THR A 417 -15.86 19.27 9.23
CA THR A 417 -15.73 20.73 9.48
C THR A 417 -15.52 21.54 8.19
N VAL A 418 -15.44 20.87 7.04
CA VAL A 418 -15.35 21.50 5.71
C VAL A 418 -16.71 21.98 5.21
N ASP A 419 -16.72 23.08 4.45
CA ASP A 419 -17.92 23.72 3.89
C ASP A 419 -18.24 23.33 2.43
N GLN A 420 -17.49 22.36 1.89
CA GLN A 420 -17.55 21.89 0.50
C GLN A 420 -17.69 20.37 0.44
N SER A 421 -18.20 19.83 -0.67
CA SER A 421 -18.21 18.38 -0.86
C SER A 421 -16.79 17.84 -1.09
N PHE A 422 -16.53 16.59 -0.71
CA PHE A 422 -15.22 15.97 -0.94
C PHE A 422 -14.86 15.91 -2.43
N HIS A 423 -15.86 15.81 -3.31
CA HIS A 423 -15.70 15.86 -4.77
C HIS A 423 -15.26 17.26 -5.25
N ASP A 424 -15.85 18.33 -4.72
CA ASP A 424 -15.45 19.71 -5.06
C ASP A 424 -14.00 20.00 -4.60
N ILE A 425 -13.61 19.52 -3.42
CA ILE A 425 -12.23 19.66 -2.90
C ILE A 425 -11.26 18.89 -3.80
N PHE A 426 -11.58 17.64 -4.18
CA PHE A 426 -10.76 16.87 -5.14
C PHE A 426 -10.64 17.58 -6.48
N TYR A 427 -11.74 18.07 -7.05
CA TYR A 427 -11.73 18.74 -8.34
C TYR A 427 -10.89 20.03 -8.30
N SER A 428 -11.11 20.88 -7.30
CA SER A 428 -10.50 22.21 -7.21
C SER A 428 -9.05 22.22 -6.74
N GLU A 429 -8.69 21.41 -5.74
CA GLU A 429 -7.36 21.41 -5.14
C GLU A 429 -6.44 20.29 -5.66
N VAL A 430 -6.98 19.24 -6.30
CA VAL A 430 -6.17 18.15 -6.85
C VAL A 430 -6.23 18.14 -8.37
N LEU A 431 -7.40 17.85 -8.95
CA LEU A 431 -7.52 17.62 -10.39
C LEU A 431 -7.15 18.85 -11.21
N ARG A 432 -7.61 20.04 -10.81
CA ARG A 432 -7.29 21.30 -11.48
C ARG A 432 -5.80 21.62 -11.47
N LYS A 433 -5.11 21.44 -10.33
CA LYS A 433 -3.64 21.67 -10.25
C LYS A 433 -2.88 20.72 -11.19
N ILE A 434 -3.37 19.48 -11.34
CA ILE A 434 -2.81 18.48 -12.26
C ILE A 434 -3.11 18.86 -13.72
N GLN A 435 -4.30 19.36 -14.03
CA GLN A 435 -4.65 19.87 -15.36
C GLN A 435 -3.72 21.03 -15.75
N ASP A 436 -3.58 22.04 -14.89
CA ASP A 436 -2.68 23.19 -15.09
C ASP A 436 -1.22 22.72 -15.33
N PHE A 437 -0.74 21.74 -14.57
CA PHE A 437 0.56 21.09 -14.74
C PHE A 437 0.71 20.40 -16.11
N THR A 438 -0.28 19.60 -16.54
CA THR A 438 -0.24 18.93 -17.85
C THR A 438 -0.36 19.92 -19.01
N GLN A 439 -1.12 21.00 -18.85
CA GLN A 439 -1.22 22.07 -19.85
C GLN A 439 0.13 22.79 -20.02
N TYR A 440 0.88 22.99 -18.94
CA TYR A 440 2.20 23.62 -18.97
C TYR A 440 3.27 22.76 -19.65
N LEU A 441 3.34 21.45 -19.34
CA LEU A 441 4.32 20.53 -19.96
C LEU A 441 3.87 19.95 -21.32
N GLY A 442 2.58 20.05 -21.64
CA GLY A 442 1.96 19.48 -22.82
C GLY A 442 2.17 17.96 -22.93
N HIS A 443 2.19 17.46 -24.16
CA HIS A 443 2.25 16.01 -24.45
C HIS A 443 3.55 15.29 -24.02
N THR A 444 4.51 15.97 -23.39
CA THR A 444 5.77 15.38 -22.91
C THR A 444 5.55 14.48 -21.69
N VAL A 445 4.60 14.86 -20.82
CA VAL A 445 4.25 14.14 -19.60
C VAL A 445 2.96 13.34 -19.76
N ARG A 446 2.86 12.23 -19.04
CA ARG A 446 1.61 11.53 -18.73
C ARG A 446 1.43 11.47 -17.21
N VAL A 447 0.19 11.59 -16.74
CA VAL A 447 -0.16 11.46 -15.32
C VAL A 447 -1.07 10.26 -15.13
N ILE A 448 -0.79 9.44 -14.12
CA ILE A 448 -1.60 8.29 -13.69
C ILE A 448 -2.06 8.53 -12.24
N LEU A 449 -3.38 8.45 -12.01
CA LEU A 449 -4.00 8.53 -10.69
C LEU A 449 -4.52 7.16 -10.25
N ILE A 450 -4.12 6.70 -9.07
CA ILE A 450 -4.52 5.40 -8.52
C ILE A 450 -5.22 5.65 -7.16
N PRO A 451 -6.49 5.21 -6.97
CA PRO A 451 -7.26 5.51 -5.77
C PRO A 451 -6.74 4.76 -4.54
N SER A 452 -7.16 5.23 -3.36
CA SER A 452 -7.00 4.55 -2.07
C SER A 452 -8.35 4.43 -1.37
N VAL A 453 -8.55 3.41 -0.52
CA VAL A 453 -9.78 3.26 0.29
C VAL A 453 -9.99 4.41 1.28
N ARG A 454 -8.95 5.24 1.47
CA ARG A 454 -8.98 6.46 2.28
C ARG A 454 -9.32 7.72 1.46
N ASP A 455 -9.67 7.59 0.17
CA ASP A 455 -10.17 8.71 -0.65
C ASP A 455 -11.63 9.01 -0.32
N ALA A 456 -11.89 10.03 0.50
CA ALA A 456 -13.23 10.38 0.98
C ALA A 456 -14.24 10.77 -0.13
N HIS A 457 -13.77 11.01 -1.35
CA HIS A 457 -14.57 11.39 -2.52
C HIS A 457 -14.89 10.22 -3.47
N HIS A 458 -14.50 8.99 -3.11
CA HIS A 458 -14.58 7.79 -3.95
C HIS A 458 -15.09 6.58 -3.15
N ASP A 459 -15.37 5.47 -3.85
CA ASP A 459 -15.77 4.22 -3.20
C ASP A 459 -14.69 3.70 -2.24
N PHE A 460 -15.04 3.53 -0.98
CA PHE A 460 -14.11 3.15 0.09
C PHE A 460 -13.81 1.64 0.16
N VAL A 461 -14.33 0.83 -0.78
CA VAL A 461 -14.26 -0.64 -0.77
C VAL A 461 -13.17 -1.15 -1.71
N PHE A 462 -12.30 -2.03 -1.21
CA PHE A 462 -11.23 -2.67 -1.97
C PHE A 462 -11.73 -4.01 -2.55
N PRO A 463 -11.41 -4.38 -3.80
CA PRO A 463 -10.72 -3.61 -4.83
C PRO A 463 -11.55 -2.44 -5.38
N GLN A 464 -10.92 -1.30 -5.68
CA GLN A 464 -11.60 -0.06 -6.10
C GLN A 464 -11.52 0.16 -7.62
N PRO A 465 -12.58 0.70 -8.26
CA PRO A 465 -12.53 1.12 -9.66
C PRO A 465 -11.68 2.38 -9.82
N ALA A 466 -11.30 2.70 -11.06
CA ALA A 466 -10.70 3.99 -11.38
C ALA A 466 -11.65 5.17 -11.08
N PHE A 467 -11.11 6.37 -10.84
CA PHE A 467 -11.90 7.59 -10.71
C PHE A 467 -12.58 7.96 -12.04
N ASP A 468 -13.83 8.44 -11.97
CA ASP A 468 -14.44 9.17 -13.08
C ASP A 468 -13.98 10.64 -13.06
N LEU A 469 -12.97 10.94 -13.88
CA LEU A 469 -12.34 12.26 -13.92
C LEU A 469 -13.06 13.29 -14.80
N ASN A 470 -14.11 12.91 -15.54
CA ASN A 470 -14.90 13.80 -16.43
C ASN A 470 -14.04 14.79 -17.26
N LEU A 471 -12.96 14.30 -17.87
CA LEU A 471 -11.96 15.12 -18.57
C LEU A 471 -12.40 15.55 -19.97
N PRO A 472 -12.09 16.79 -20.39
CA PRO A 472 -12.13 17.21 -21.80
C PRO A 472 -11.31 16.27 -22.71
N GLU A 473 -11.85 15.97 -23.90
CA GLU A 473 -11.31 14.97 -24.84
C GLU A 473 -9.82 15.16 -25.17
N ASP A 474 -9.37 16.41 -25.27
CA ASP A 474 -7.99 16.81 -25.61
C ASP A 474 -6.94 16.44 -24.54
N ILE A 475 -7.36 16.27 -23.28
CA ILE A 475 -6.47 15.87 -22.18
C ILE A 475 -6.68 14.43 -21.68
N THR A 476 -7.73 13.73 -22.13
CA THR A 476 -8.01 12.32 -21.77
C THR A 476 -6.83 11.36 -22.00
N HIS A 477 -6.00 11.63 -23.01
CA HIS A 477 -4.84 10.80 -23.31
C HIS A 477 -3.61 11.10 -22.41
N GLN A 478 -3.63 12.23 -21.70
CA GLN A 478 -2.52 12.75 -20.87
C GLN A 478 -2.70 12.41 -19.39
N ILE A 479 -3.92 12.56 -18.86
CA ILE A 479 -4.28 12.17 -17.50
C ILE A 479 -5.15 10.92 -17.58
N SER A 480 -4.83 9.89 -16.80
CA SER A 480 -5.63 8.66 -16.72
C SER A 480 -5.76 8.22 -15.27
N SER A 481 -6.91 7.67 -14.88
CA SER A 481 -7.05 6.94 -13.62
C SER A 481 -7.08 5.44 -13.88
N LEU A 482 -6.52 4.65 -12.96
CA LEU A 482 -6.52 3.19 -12.98
C LEU A 482 -7.16 2.65 -11.69
N ALA A 483 -7.64 1.41 -11.71
CA ALA A 483 -8.14 0.71 -10.53
C ALA A 483 -7.06 0.52 -9.43
N ASN A 484 -7.51 0.18 -8.22
CA ASN A 484 -6.67 -0.25 -7.12
C ASN A 484 -7.05 -1.68 -6.68
N PRO A 485 -6.19 -2.69 -6.89
CA PRO A 485 -4.86 -2.60 -7.48
C PRO A 485 -4.92 -2.45 -9.02
N SER A 486 -3.77 -2.19 -9.66
CA SER A 486 -3.66 -2.15 -11.12
C SER A 486 -2.36 -2.74 -11.65
N LEU A 487 -2.44 -3.26 -12.88
CA LEU A 487 -1.30 -3.74 -13.66
C LEU A 487 -1.30 -3.03 -15.02
N PHE A 488 -0.25 -2.27 -15.30
CA PHE A 488 -0.08 -1.54 -16.54
C PHE A 488 1.38 -1.61 -17.03
N SER A 489 1.61 -1.25 -18.29
CA SER A 489 2.96 -1.05 -18.80
C SER A 489 3.14 0.31 -19.47
N SER A 490 4.35 0.85 -19.34
CA SER A 490 4.78 2.10 -19.98
C SER A 490 6.19 1.89 -20.53
N ASN A 491 6.41 2.18 -21.81
CA ASN A 491 7.66 1.87 -22.54
C ASN A 491 8.12 0.40 -22.34
N GLN A 492 7.18 -0.54 -22.33
CA GLN A 492 7.41 -1.99 -22.10
C GLN A 492 7.95 -2.34 -20.70
N ILE A 493 7.83 -1.43 -19.74
CA ILE A 493 8.14 -1.64 -18.32
C ILE A 493 6.81 -1.88 -17.60
N HIS A 494 6.69 -2.99 -16.89
CA HIS A 494 5.47 -3.43 -16.20
C HIS A 494 5.45 -2.90 -14.77
N PHE A 495 4.38 -2.19 -14.42
CA PHE A 495 4.12 -1.65 -13.11
C PHE A 495 2.93 -2.38 -12.49
N GLY A 496 3.15 -3.03 -11.34
CA GLY A 496 2.09 -3.49 -10.47
C GLY A 496 1.93 -2.52 -9.30
N CYS A 497 0.71 -2.14 -8.95
CA CYS A 497 0.45 -1.18 -7.89
C CYS A 497 -0.74 -1.60 -7.00
N CYS A 498 -0.57 -1.48 -5.68
CA CYS A 498 -1.65 -1.59 -4.71
C CYS A 498 -1.47 -0.50 -3.65
N THR A 499 -2.48 0.35 -3.40
CA THR A 499 -2.37 1.49 -2.48
C THR A 499 -2.79 1.16 -1.04
N VAL A 500 -3.30 -0.05 -0.81
CA VAL A 500 -3.52 -0.60 0.53
C VAL A 500 -2.16 -0.95 1.15
N ASP A 501 -1.96 -0.60 2.43
CA ASP A 501 -0.68 -0.81 3.13
C ASP A 501 -0.48 -2.28 3.57
N ILE A 502 -0.47 -3.18 2.58
CA ILE A 502 -0.31 -4.62 2.78
C ILE A 502 1.04 -4.97 3.40
N LEU A 503 2.08 -4.15 3.16
CA LEU A 503 3.39 -4.33 3.77
C LEU A 503 3.33 -4.14 5.30
N LYS A 504 2.75 -3.05 5.79
CA LYS A 504 2.56 -2.82 7.24
C LYS A 504 1.65 -3.86 7.87
N GLN A 505 0.61 -4.28 7.16
CA GLN A 505 -0.36 -5.26 7.65
C GLN A 505 0.26 -6.67 7.79
N ILE A 506 0.93 -7.19 6.76
CA ILE A 506 1.67 -8.46 6.89
C ILE A 506 2.79 -8.32 7.93
N SER A 507 3.50 -7.18 7.97
CA SER A 507 4.55 -6.93 8.97
C SER A 507 4.08 -7.11 10.42
N GLY A 508 2.81 -6.81 10.72
CA GLY A 508 2.21 -6.98 12.05
C GLY A 508 1.79 -8.40 12.41
N GLU A 509 1.60 -9.28 11.41
CA GLU A 509 1.10 -10.66 11.57
C GLU A 509 2.11 -11.75 11.14
N GLU A 510 3.26 -11.34 10.60
CA GLU A 510 4.33 -12.24 10.16
C GLU A 510 5.07 -12.88 11.36
N ILE A 511 5.26 -14.19 11.30
CA ILE A 511 6.28 -14.90 12.08
C ILE A 511 7.43 -15.34 11.17
N SER A 512 8.66 -15.27 11.68
CA SER A 512 9.81 -15.79 10.93
C SER A 512 10.88 -16.39 11.83
N ARG A 513 11.42 -17.54 11.42
CA ARG A 513 12.62 -18.14 11.99
C ARG A 513 13.78 -17.91 11.01
N LYS A 514 14.86 -17.30 11.49
CA LYS A 514 16.09 -17.08 10.71
C LYS A 514 17.02 -18.29 10.87
N PRO A 515 17.78 -18.69 9.83
CA PRO A 515 18.71 -19.81 9.93
C PRO A 515 19.83 -19.51 10.96
N PRO A 516 20.32 -20.51 11.72
CA PRO A 516 21.38 -20.32 12.71
C PRO A 516 22.66 -19.72 12.10
N GLY A 517 23.13 -18.59 12.64
CA GLY A 517 24.32 -17.90 12.15
C GLY A 517 24.14 -17.10 10.86
N GLY A 518 22.91 -16.95 10.35
CA GLY A 518 22.61 -16.13 9.18
C GLY A 518 22.86 -14.63 9.40
N LYS A 519 23.06 -13.89 8.30
CA LYS A 519 23.08 -12.41 8.31
C LYS A 519 21.74 -11.85 8.82
N PRO A 520 21.69 -10.61 9.36
CA PRO A 520 20.42 -9.95 9.65
C PRO A 520 19.55 -9.90 8.39
N GLY A 521 18.45 -10.66 8.40
CA GLY A 521 17.60 -10.85 7.23
C GLY A 521 16.79 -9.61 6.87
N ASP A 522 16.62 -9.39 5.56
CA ASP A 522 15.83 -8.28 5.02
C ASP A 522 14.32 -8.51 5.20
N ARG A 523 13.76 -8.04 6.32
CA ARG A 523 12.32 -8.11 6.62
C ARG A 523 11.48 -7.45 5.51
N ILE A 524 11.87 -6.26 5.04
CA ILE A 524 11.11 -5.52 4.01
C ILE A 524 11.14 -6.25 2.66
N GLY A 525 12.31 -6.74 2.25
CA GLY A 525 12.46 -7.53 1.03
C GLY A 525 11.61 -8.80 1.08
N ARG A 526 11.59 -9.49 2.22
CA ARG A 526 10.78 -10.68 2.47
C ARG A 526 9.27 -10.41 2.45
N LEU A 527 8.82 -9.33 3.10
CA LEU A 527 7.41 -8.90 3.05
C LEU A 527 6.97 -8.56 1.62
N ALA A 528 7.83 -7.91 0.84
CA ALA A 528 7.56 -7.61 -0.57
C ALA A 528 7.55 -8.87 -1.46
N THR A 529 8.44 -9.84 -1.23
CA THR A 529 8.42 -11.10 -2.00
C THR A 529 7.20 -11.95 -1.68
N HIS A 530 6.66 -11.92 -0.45
CA HIS A 530 5.40 -12.62 -0.10
C HIS A 530 4.23 -12.27 -1.03
N ILE A 531 4.07 -11.00 -1.40
CA ILE A 531 2.99 -10.53 -2.30
C ILE A 531 3.04 -11.28 -3.64
N LEU A 532 4.24 -11.42 -4.20
CA LEU A 532 4.47 -12.06 -5.49
C LEU A 532 4.54 -13.60 -5.39
N LYS A 533 5.15 -14.15 -4.33
CA LYS A 533 5.14 -15.58 -4.00
C LYS A 533 3.71 -16.11 -3.84
N GLN A 534 2.80 -15.28 -3.36
CA GLN A 534 1.37 -15.59 -3.22
C GLN A 534 0.51 -15.18 -4.41
N GLN A 535 1.13 -14.62 -5.47
CA GLN A 535 0.47 -14.21 -6.72
C GLN A 535 -0.79 -13.35 -6.49
N SER A 536 -0.80 -12.52 -5.43
CA SER A 536 -1.94 -11.70 -5.03
C SER A 536 -1.51 -10.37 -4.42
N TYR A 537 -2.15 -9.28 -4.80
CA TYR A 537 -1.94 -7.95 -4.20
C TYR A 537 -2.37 -7.87 -2.73
N TYR A 538 -3.22 -8.80 -2.28
CA TYR A 538 -3.67 -8.87 -0.89
C TYR A 538 -3.82 -10.34 -0.45
N PRO A 539 -2.72 -10.99 -0.04
CA PRO A 539 -2.74 -12.40 0.35
C PRO A 539 -3.17 -12.65 1.81
N LEU A 540 -3.09 -11.62 2.66
CA LEU A 540 -3.40 -11.66 4.09
C LEU A 540 -4.88 -12.04 4.32
N TYR A 541 -5.13 -13.02 5.18
CA TYR A 541 -6.48 -13.42 5.57
C TYR A 541 -6.56 -13.89 7.03
N PRO A 542 -7.50 -13.39 7.87
CA PRO A 542 -8.50 -12.36 7.55
C PRO A 542 -7.88 -11.01 7.14
N PRO A 543 -8.59 -10.16 6.38
CA PRO A 543 -8.14 -8.81 6.09
C PRO A 543 -7.92 -8.02 7.38
N ALA A 544 -6.92 -7.13 7.37
CA ALA A 544 -6.63 -6.28 8.52
C ALA A 544 -7.82 -5.38 8.87
N ALA A 545 -7.94 -5.03 10.16
CA ALA A 545 -8.98 -4.12 10.63
C ALA A 545 -8.96 -2.80 9.83
N GLY A 546 -10.13 -2.37 9.35
CA GLY A 546 -10.25 -1.19 8.48
C GLY A 546 -9.99 -1.42 6.99
N VAL A 547 -9.74 -2.66 6.54
CA VAL A 547 -9.73 -3.01 5.09
C VAL A 547 -11.07 -3.63 4.69
N PRO A 548 -12.01 -2.86 4.09
CA PRO A 548 -13.24 -3.40 3.53
C PRO A 548 -12.94 -4.12 2.21
N LEU A 549 -12.63 -5.42 2.29
CA LEU A 549 -12.40 -6.27 1.12
C LEU A 549 -13.71 -6.92 0.63
N ASP A 550 -14.08 -6.66 -0.63
CA ASP A 550 -15.16 -7.33 -1.33
C ASP A 550 -14.64 -8.59 -2.07
N PHE A 551 -15.08 -9.76 -1.62
CA PHE A 551 -14.62 -11.04 -2.17
C PHE A 551 -15.25 -11.42 -3.51
N ALA A 552 -16.37 -10.80 -3.89
CA ALA A 552 -17.00 -11.02 -5.20
C ALA A 552 -16.18 -10.38 -6.34
N LEU A 553 -15.45 -9.30 -6.05
CA LEU A 553 -14.55 -8.60 -6.99
C LEU A 553 -13.08 -9.02 -6.85
N ALA A 554 -12.71 -9.62 -5.72
CA ALA A 554 -11.33 -9.99 -5.40
C ALA A 554 -10.69 -10.98 -6.39
N LYS A 555 -11.48 -11.82 -7.06
CA LYS A 555 -11.00 -12.93 -7.90
C LYS A 555 -10.30 -12.46 -9.17
N GLU A 556 -10.87 -11.47 -9.87
CA GLU A 556 -10.33 -10.93 -11.11
C GLU A 556 -9.29 -9.82 -10.85
N ALA A 557 -9.51 -9.03 -9.80
CA ALA A 557 -8.73 -7.82 -9.51
C ALA A 557 -7.44 -8.06 -8.72
N LEU A 558 -7.41 -8.97 -7.74
CA LEU A 558 -6.24 -9.14 -6.86
C LEU A 558 -5.14 -10.03 -7.43
N GLU A 559 -5.40 -10.80 -8.47
CA GLU A 559 -4.48 -11.80 -9.03
C GLU A 559 -3.28 -11.17 -9.77
N ILE A 560 -2.06 -11.57 -9.38
CA ILE A 560 -0.80 -11.17 -10.02
C ILE A 560 -0.35 -12.30 -10.94
N SER A 561 -0.73 -12.23 -12.22
CA SER A 561 -0.43 -13.29 -13.20
C SER A 561 1.04 -13.37 -13.63
N SER A 562 1.81 -12.31 -13.44
CA SER A 562 3.23 -12.26 -13.80
C SER A 562 3.97 -11.25 -12.92
N THR A 563 5.25 -11.52 -12.67
CA THR A 563 6.13 -10.64 -11.90
C THR A 563 6.29 -9.29 -12.63
N PRO A 564 5.85 -8.16 -12.05
CA PRO A 564 6.07 -6.85 -12.66
C PRO A 564 7.57 -6.51 -12.64
N ASP A 565 7.94 -5.47 -13.39
CA ASP A 565 9.32 -4.96 -13.39
C ASP A 565 9.52 -3.96 -12.23
N VAL A 566 8.46 -3.25 -11.87
CA VAL A 566 8.37 -2.35 -10.72
C VAL A 566 7.07 -2.65 -9.94
N LEU A 567 7.19 -2.88 -8.64
CA LEU A 567 6.09 -3.14 -7.71
C LEU A 567 5.95 -1.94 -6.75
N LEU A 568 4.86 -1.20 -6.86
CA LEU A 568 4.56 0.00 -6.08
C LEU A 568 3.67 -0.37 -4.89
N LEU A 569 4.21 -0.27 -3.69
CA LEU A 569 3.54 -0.58 -2.42
C LEU A 569 3.75 0.58 -1.42
N PRO A 570 2.99 1.69 -1.56
CA PRO A 570 3.05 2.80 -0.62
C PRO A 570 2.62 2.38 0.79
N SER A 571 3.45 2.73 1.76
CA SER A 571 3.33 2.27 3.14
C SER A 571 3.74 3.38 4.13
N ASP A 572 3.18 3.35 5.33
CA ASP A 572 3.59 4.22 6.44
C ASP A 572 4.97 3.83 6.99
N LEU A 573 5.44 2.62 6.70
CA LEU A 573 6.80 2.15 6.96
C LEU A 573 7.85 3.09 6.33
N ALA A 574 9.11 2.92 6.72
CA ALA A 574 10.22 3.67 6.14
C ALA A 574 10.20 3.59 4.59
N PRO A 575 10.38 4.72 3.87
CA PRO A 575 10.49 4.71 2.42
C PRO A 575 11.66 3.85 1.96
N PHE A 576 11.52 3.12 0.85
CA PHE A 576 12.58 2.27 0.30
C PHE A 576 12.46 2.08 -1.20
N VAL A 577 13.59 1.78 -1.84
CA VAL A 577 13.64 1.18 -3.18
C VAL A 577 14.59 -0.01 -3.12
N LYS A 578 14.11 -1.21 -3.47
CA LYS A 578 14.89 -2.46 -3.37
C LYS A 578 14.78 -3.28 -4.64
N VAL A 579 15.92 -3.78 -5.13
CA VAL A 579 15.96 -4.82 -6.16
C VAL A 579 15.82 -6.17 -5.46
N LEU A 580 14.87 -6.99 -5.89
CA LEU A 580 14.50 -8.27 -5.29
C LEU A 580 14.39 -9.37 -6.35
N SER A 581 14.50 -10.63 -5.94
CA SER A 581 14.27 -11.84 -6.73
C SER A 581 13.28 -12.75 -6.01
N LEU A 582 12.68 -13.71 -6.73
CA LEU A 582 11.62 -14.59 -6.19
C LEU A 582 12.07 -15.97 -5.72
N GLY A 583 13.37 -16.27 -5.80
CA GLY A 583 13.94 -17.49 -5.23
C GLY A 583 15.38 -17.29 -4.77
N GLU A 584 15.98 -18.39 -4.32
CA GLU A 584 17.37 -18.46 -3.90
C GLU A 584 18.14 -19.37 -4.87
N GLY A 585 19.28 -18.91 -5.40
CA GLY A 585 20.32 -19.81 -5.93
C GLY A 585 20.42 -20.13 -7.43
N ASN A 586 19.68 -19.49 -8.35
CA ASN A 586 19.88 -19.68 -9.81
C ASN A 586 20.04 -18.34 -10.56
N ASP A 587 20.97 -18.28 -11.52
CA ASP A 587 21.36 -17.06 -12.26
C ASP A 587 20.27 -16.52 -13.22
N ASP A 588 19.30 -17.34 -13.64
CA ASP A 588 18.25 -16.96 -14.60
C ASP A 588 16.99 -16.31 -13.96
N GLN A 589 17.04 -15.91 -12.68
CA GLN A 589 15.87 -15.37 -11.99
C GLN A 589 15.55 -13.92 -12.39
N LYS A 590 14.29 -13.66 -12.78
CA LYS A 590 13.79 -12.31 -13.04
C LYS A 590 13.84 -11.45 -11.76
N GLN A 591 14.70 -10.43 -11.77
CA GLN A 591 14.70 -9.38 -10.76
C GLN A 591 13.57 -8.37 -11.00
N PHE A 592 13.08 -7.76 -9.92
CA PHE A 592 12.11 -6.67 -9.94
C PHE A 592 12.48 -5.60 -8.90
N ILE A 593 11.93 -4.39 -9.06
CA ILE A 593 12.12 -3.29 -8.11
C ILE A 593 10.87 -3.17 -7.24
N CYS A 594 10.97 -3.37 -5.94
CA CYS A 594 9.92 -2.99 -5.00
C CYS A 594 10.17 -1.58 -4.45
N LEU A 595 9.13 -0.75 -4.41
CA LEU A 595 9.23 0.68 -4.11
C LEU A 595 8.10 1.12 -3.18
N ASN A 596 8.47 1.65 -2.02
CA ASN A 596 7.61 2.45 -1.16
C ASN A 596 8.10 3.91 -1.23
N PRO A 597 7.37 4.86 -1.84
CA PRO A 597 7.80 6.25 -1.91
C PRO A 597 7.67 6.98 -0.57
N GLY A 598 7.02 6.35 0.42
CA GLY A 598 6.50 7.02 1.60
C GLY A 598 5.25 7.83 1.30
N ARG A 599 4.77 8.54 2.33
CA ARG A 599 3.69 9.52 2.25
C ARG A 599 4.28 10.88 1.88
N LEU A 600 3.63 11.62 0.97
CA LEU A 600 4.08 12.95 0.55
C LEU A 600 3.94 13.98 1.69
N ALA A 601 2.88 13.92 2.48
CA ALA A 601 2.74 14.64 3.75
C ALA A 601 2.83 13.68 4.94
N LYS A 602 3.44 14.13 6.05
CA LYS A 602 3.47 13.42 7.33
C LYS A 602 3.13 14.39 8.47
N GLY A 603 1.92 14.29 9.00
CA GLY A 603 1.41 15.25 9.98
C GLY A 603 1.41 16.68 9.42
N ILE A 604 2.04 17.60 10.14
CA ILE A 604 2.20 19.01 9.74
C ILE A 604 3.42 19.26 8.82
N GLY A 605 4.16 18.22 8.44
CA GLY A 605 5.43 18.31 7.73
C GLY A 605 5.45 17.63 6.37
N GLY A 606 6.49 17.93 5.59
CA GLY A 606 6.80 17.21 4.35
C GLY A 606 7.32 15.80 4.62
N GLY A 607 6.89 14.86 3.78
CA GLY A 607 7.36 13.49 3.73
C GLY A 607 8.28 13.28 2.53
N THR A 608 7.98 12.29 1.68
CA THR A 608 8.87 11.85 0.59
C THR A 608 8.13 11.47 -0.70
N PHE A 609 8.88 11.47 -1.80
CA PHE A 609 8.50 10.90 -3.09
C PHE A 609 9.73 10.24 -3.75
N VAL A 610 9.55 9.58 -4.90
CA VAL A 610 10.64 8.94 -5.66
C VAL A 610 10.77 9.50 -7.07
N GLU A 611 12.01 9.75 -7.48
CA GLU A 611 12.41 9.92 -8.87
C GLU A 611 13.02 8.60 -9.37
N LEU A 612 12.46 8.02 -10.42
CA LEU A 612 12.85 6.73 -10.99
C LEU A 612 13.22 6.91 -12.47
N TYR A 613 14.47 6.62 -12.82
CA TYR A 613 14.91 6.47 -14.21
C TYR A 613 15.14 4.98 -14.49
N TYR A 614 14.10 4.31 -14.99
CA TYR A 614 14.20 2.93 -15.43
C TYR A 614 14.95 2.89 -16.77
N ASN A 615 15.89 1.96 -16.94
CA ASN A 615 16.68 1.85 -18.17
C ASN A 615 17.09 0.41 -18.45
N GLU A 616 16.36 -0.23 -19.37
CA GLU A 616 16.51 -1.61 -19.85
C GLU A 616 16.40 -2.74 -18.82
N ASP A 617 17.00 -2.62 -17.63
CA ASP A 617 17.02 -3.61 -16.55
C ASP A 617 17.25 -2.97 -15.17
N THR A 618 17.23 -3.79 -14.11
CA THR A 618 17.42 -3.39 -12.71
C THR A 618 18.82 -2.87 -12.38
N SER A 619 19.86 -3.29 -13.13
CA SER A 619 21.25 -2.89 -12.89
C SER A 619 21.60 -1.51 -13.46
N ARG A 620 20.91 -1.12 -14.54
CA ARG A 620 21.06 0.17 -15.22
C ARG A 620 20.00 1.21 -14.84
N THR A 621 19.01 0.81 -14.04
CA THR A 621 17.97 1.67 -13.47
C THR A 621 18.50 2.45 -12.27
N ASN A 622 18.23 3.75 -12.20
CA ASN A 622 18.55 4.59 -11.05
C ASN A 622 17.25 5.04 -10.36
N ALA A 623 17.23 5.06 -9.03
CA ALA A 623 16.07 5.51 -8.26
C ALA A 623 16.50 6.32 -7.04
N SER A 624 15.77 7.38 -6.71
CA SER A 624 16.12 8.31 -5.62
C SER A 624 14.91 8.64 -4.76
N ILE A 625 15.03 8.46 -3.45
CA ILE A 625 14.02 8.91 -2.48
C ILE A 625 14.35 10.35 -2.10
N ILE A 626 13.39 11.25 -2.24
CA ILE A 626 13.58 12.69 -2.11
C ILE A 626 12.57 13.22 -1.09
N ARG A 627 13.01 14.02 -0.10
CA ARG A 627 12.09 14.76 0.78
C ARG A 627 11.36 15.84 -0.02
N ILE A 628 10.05 15.97 0.19
CA ILE A 628 9.33 17.16 -0.27
C ILE A 628 9.58 18.32 0.70
#